data_AF-A0A3A6U6Z4-F1
#
_entry.id   AF-A0A3A6U6Z4-F1
#
_cell.length_a   1.000
_cell.length_b   1.000
_cell.length_c   1.000
_cell.angle_alpha   90.00
_cell.angle_beta   90.00
_cell.angle_gamma   90.00
#
_symmetry.space_group_name_H-M   'P 1'
#
loop_
_entity.id
_entity.type
_entity.pdbx_description
1 polymer ?
#
loop_
_entity_poly.entity_id
_entity_poly.type
_entity_poly.pdbx_seq_one_letter_code
_entity_poly.pdbx_strand_id
1 'polypeptide(L)'
;MKKLLRFEVKQNLRRPSRVYVKSTDGKSIYGSFHMNEPDLFDGWNNLSINQTIELKQFMQNLKAIHQHLHPSPTSTLLDLRFRLPYEFIEVLEQIEIICDEQKVELNIFEPMVSSMIQQIKIAVGKLSGSSKEQALTLLNQVNLAEYKKQDFSNQIKSIFSELQVVVNRSEKLHHKAITLFDKDKSYSPMAIKGMASGETTPSKWLVACAVEVLLDEKNDILFKILTEDDMFMLWAKQLLDQGHNLKKIIHKIDALNKNELINKIKCYKK
;
A
#
# COMPACT_ATOMS: atom_id res chain seq x y z
N MET A 1 -0.76 -32.47 -2.37
CA MET A 1 0.01 -32.47 -1.11
C MET A 1 -0.83 -33.07 0.02
N LYS A 2 -0.28 -34.01 0.79
CA LYS A 2 -0.86 -34.35 2.09
C LYS A 2 -0.48 -33.22 3.05
N LYS A 3 -1.46 -32.54 3.65
CA LYS A 3 -1.21 -31.60 4.75
C LYS A 3 -0.31 -32.28 5.78
N LEU A 4 0.70 -31.59 6.31
CA LEU A 4 1.53 -32.11 7.39
C LEU A 4 1.02 -31.63 8.76
N LEU A 5 0.34 -30.48 8.77
CA LEU A 5 -0.21 -29.88 9.97
C LEU A 5 -1.73 -29.69 9.89
N ARG A 6 -2.35 -29.70 11.07
CA ARG A 6 -3.73 -29.29 11.28
C ARG A 6 -3.75 -28.09 12.22
N PHE A 7 -4.34 -26.99 11.77
CA PHE A 7 -4.50 -25.77 12.55
C PHE A 7 -5.92 -25.74 13.15
N GLU A 8 -6.02 -25.86 14.47
CA GLU A 8 -7.30 -25.78 15.19
C GLU A 8 -7.41 -24.43 15.90
N VAL A 9 -8.40 -23.63 15.51
CA VAL A 9 -8.68 -22.34 16.13
C VAL A 9 -9.67 -22.53 17.27
N LYS A 10 -9.28 -22.19 18.50
CA LYS A 10 -10.19 -22.09 19.64
C LYS A 10 -10.48 -20.63 19.94
N GLN A 11 -11.74 -20.25 19.79
CA GLN A 11 -12.22 -18.92 20.14
C GLN A 11 -12.35 -18.77 21.65
N ASN A 12 -12.12 -17.55 22.14
CA ASN A 12 -12.36 -17.17 23.52
C ASN A 12 -13.09 -15.83 23.53
N LEU A 13 -14.16 -15.73 24.33
CA LEU A 13 -14.96 -14.50 24.41
C LEU A 13 -14.22 -13.32 25.05
N ARG A 14 -13.17 -13.60 25.84
CA ARG A 14 -12.43 -12.60 26.64
C ARG A 14 -10.95 -12.47 26.26
N ARG A 15 -10.44 -13.30 25.35
CA ARG A 15 -9.02 -13.34 24.95
C ARG A 15 -8.89 -13.56 23.44
N PRO A 16 -7.77 -13.13 22.82
CA PRO A 16 -7.51 -13.45 21.43
C PRO A 16 -7.58 -14.96 21.17
N SER A 17 -8.23 -15.33 20.07
CA SER A 17 -8.34 -16.73 19.62
C SER A 17 -6.96 -17.40 19.59
N ARG A 18 -6.91 -18.66 20.03
CA ARG A 18 -5.67 -19.44 20.08
C ARG A 18 -5.67 -20.47 18.95
N VAL A 19 -4.56 -20.55 18.24
CA VAL A 19 -4.33 -21.58 17.21
C VAL A 19 -3.50 -22.69 17.85
N TYR A 20 -3.99 -23.92 17.74
CA TYR A 20 -3.24 -25.12 18.11
C TYR A 20 -2.70 -25.78 16.85
N VAL A 21 -1.40 -26.05 16.83
CA VAL A 21 -0.72 -26.72 15.74
C VAL A 21 -0.66 -28.21 16.07
N LYS A 22 -1.34 -29.03 15.28
CA LYS A 22 -1.51 -30.47 15.54
C LYS A 22 -1.01 -31.32 14.39
N SER A 23 -0.77 -32.60 14.67
CA SER A 23 -0.64 -33.63 13.64
C SER A 23 -1.95 -33.74 12.84
N THR A 24 -1.86 -34.27 11.63
CA THR A 24 -3.01 -34.40 10.73
C THR A 24 -4.09 -35.34 11.23
N ASP A 25 -3.70 -36.37 12.00
CA ASP A 25 -4.61 -37.26 12.71
C ASP A 25 -5.17 -36.66 14.02
N GLY A 26 -4.67 -35.48 14.42
CA GLY A 26 -5.11 -34.74 15.60
C GLY A 26 -4.63 -35.30 16.94
N LYS A 27 -3.80 -36.35 16.95
CA LYS A 27 -3.34 -37.02 18.18
C LYS A 27 -2.24 -36.25 18.91
N SER A 28 -1.36 -35.59 18.17
CA SER A 28 -0.25 -34.83 18.72
C SER A 28 -0.51 -33.34 18.61
N ILE A 29 -0.20 -32.60 19.67
CA ILE A 29 -0.19 -31.13 19.68
C ILE A 29 1.27 -30.71 19.77
N TYR A 30 1.75 -30.00 18.74
CA TYR A 30 3.13 -29.54 18.66
C TYR A 30 3.35 -28.24 19.44
N GLY A 31 2.31 -27.41 19.55
CA GLY A 31 2.32 -26.16 20.29
C GLY A 31 1.10 -25.30 19.97
N SER A 32 1.17 -24.02 20.33
CA SER A 32 0.11 -23.05 20.10
C SER A 32 0.60 -21.60 20.10
N PHE A 33 -0.22 -20.70 19.56
CA PHE A 33 0.00 -19.26 19.60
C PHE A 33 -1.34 -18.51 19.59
N HIS A 34 -1.32 -17.23 19.98
CA HIS A 34 -2.48 -16.36 19.83
C HIS A 34 -2.53 -15.77 18.42
N MET A 35 -3.72 -15.68 17.82
CA MET A 35 -3.87 -15.19 16.43
C MET A 35 -3.30 -13.79 16.20
N ASN A 36 -3.30 -12.92 17.21
CA ASN A 36 -2.72 -11.58 17.13
C ASN A 36 -1.20 -11.55 17.33
N GLU A 37 -0.59 -12.66 17.79
CA GLU A 37 0.85 -12.78 18.03
C GLU A 37 1.38 -14.11 17.47
N PRO A 38 1.35 -14.32 16.13
CA PRO A 38 1.73 -15.61 15.55
C PRO A 38 3.17 -16.03 15.83
N ASP A 39 4.08 -15.06 15.96
CA ASP A 39 5.51 -15.30 16.16
C ASP A 39 5.83 -15.92 17.53
N LEU A 40 4.89 -15.89 18.48
CA LEU A 40 5.05 -16.45 19.83
C LEU A 40 4.67 -17.93 19.92
N PHE A 41 4.74 -18.67 18.81
CA PHE A 41 4.54 -20.11 18.84
C PHE A 41 5.56 -20.81 19.75
N ASP A 42 5.04 -21.60 20.69
CA ASP A 42 5.80 -22.22 21.77
C ASP A 42 6.41 -23.59 21.40
N GLY A 43 6.17 -24.07 20.17
CA GLY A 43 6.44 -25.45 19.75
C GLY A 43 7.48 -25.65 18.65
N TRP A 44 8.30 -24.64 18.31
CA TRP A 44 9.21 -24.71 17.15
C TRP A 44 10.14 -25.93 17.16
N ASN A 45 10.66 -26.30 18.32
CA ASN A 45 11.57 -27.45 18.47
C ASN A 45 10.90 -28.82 18.24
N ASN A 46 9.57 -28.85 18.15
CA ASN A 46 8.80 -30.08 17.96
C ASN A 46 8.45 -30.34 16.48
N LEU A 47 8.87 -29.46 15.57
CA LEU A 47 8.53 -29.52 14.15
C LEU A 47 9.73 -29.96 13.30
N SER A 48 9.47 -30.80 12.30
CA SER A 48 10.40 -31.01 11.20
C SER A 48 10.52 -29.74 10.34
N ILE A 49 11.55 -29.66 9.49
CA ILE A 49 11.76 -28.50 8.60
C ILE A 49 10.52 -28.23 7.72
N ASN A 50 9.95 -29.26 7.08
CA ASN A 50 8.76 -29.10 6.23
C ASN A 50 7.54 -28.61 7.03
N GLN A 51 7.36 -29.10 8.27
CA GLN A 51 6.28 -28.62 9.14
C GLN A 51 6.52 -27.16 9.59
N THR A 52 7.77 -26.79 9.84
CA THR A 52 8.16 -25.41 10.14
C THR A 52 7.83 -24.49 8.98
N ILE A 53 8.14 -24.89 7.75
CA ILE A 53 7.81 -24.13 6.53
C ILE A 53 6.29 -24.02 6.35
N GLU A 54 5.53 -25.12 6.46
CA GLU A 54 4.04 -25.09 6.38
C GLU A 54 3.44 -24.15 7.45
N LEU A 55 3.99 -24.15 8.67
CA LEU A 55 3.55 -23.26 9.73
C LEU A 55 3.88 -21.78 9.43
N LYS A 56 5.10 -21.49 8.93
CA LYS A 56 5.50 -20.13 8.54
C LYS A 56 4.58 -19.56 7.47
N GLN A 57 4.27 -20.35 6.44
CA GLN A 57 3.31 -19.97 5.40
C GLN A 57 1.93 -19.65 5.99
N PHE A 58 1.43 -20.51 6.87
CA PHE A 58 0.15 -20.27 7.55
C PHE A 58 0.15 -18.96 8.35
N MET A 59 1.23 -18.69 9.09
CA MET A 59 1.37 -17.46 9.88
C MET A 59 1.47 -16.21 9.00
N GLN A 60 2.25 -16.24 7.93
CA GLN A 60 2.38 -15.11 6.99
C GLN A 60 1.03 -14.77 6.34
N ASN A 61 0.29 -15.79 5.91
CA ASN A 61 -1.04 -15.62 5.37
C ASN A 61 -2.00 -15.02 6.41
N LEU A 62 -1.97 -15.55 7.64
CA LEU A 62 -2.77 -15.01 8.74
C LEU A 62 -2.45 -13.53 9.01
N LYS A 63 -1.17 -13.15 9.03
CA LYS A 63 -0.74 -11.75 9.18
C LYS A 63 -1.26 -10.88 8.05
N ALA A 64 -1.08 -11.30 6.79
CA ALA A 64 -1.55 -10.55 5.62
C ALA A 64 -3.07 -10.32 5.67
N ILE A 65 -3.84 -11.36 5.98
CA ILE A 65 -5.30 -11.28 6.09
C ILE A 65 -5.73 -10.34 7.22
N HIS A 66 -5.10 -10.43 8.40
CA HIS A 66 -5.43 -9.53 9.50
C HIS A 66 -5.06 -8.08 9.21
N GLN A 67 -3.89 -7.83 8.60
CA GLN A 67 -3.41 -6.50 8.25
C GLN A 67 -4.31 -5.81 7.22
N HIS A 68 -4.83 -6.56 6.24
CA HIS A 68 -5.57 -5.95 5.13
C HIS A 68 -7.09 -6.05 5.25
N LEU A 69 -7.63 -7.12 5.84
CA LEU A 69 -9.07 -7.38 5.87
C LEU A 69 -9.71 -7.13 7.24
N HIS A 70 -8.91 -7.05 8.31
CA HIS A 70 -9.38 -6.85 9.69
C HIS A 70 -10.61 -7.72 10.03
N PRO A 71 -10.53 -9.05 9.84
CA PRO A 71 -11.69 -9.92 9.98
C PRO A 71 -12.26 -9.85 11.41
N SER A 72 -13.58 -9.90 11.52
CA SER A 72 -14.24 -9.87 12.83
C SER A 72 -13.89 -11.14 13.63
N PRO A 73 -13.84 -11.08 14.98
CA PRO A 73 -13.58 -12.24 15.83
C PRO A 73 -14.61 -13.37 15.66
N THR A 74 -15.80 -13.05 15.17
CA THR A 74 -16.92 -13.97 14.92
C THR A 74 -16.94 -14.57 13.52
N SER A 75 -16.01 -14.21 12.63
CA SER A 75 -15.88 -14.84 11.29
C SER A 75 -15.38 -16.27 11.44
N THR A 76 -16.32 -17.19 11.64
CA THR A 76 -16.13 -18.58 12.08
C THR A 76 -15.55 -19.52 11.02
N LEU A 77 -15.23 -19.04 9.82
CA LEU A 77 -14.73 -19.87 8.71
C LEU A 77 -13.57 -19.17 8.01
N LEU A 78 -12.40 -19.20 8.64
CA LEU A 78 -11.13 -18.80 8.03
C LEU A 78 -10.65 -19.92 7.10
N ASP A 79 -11.30 -20.09 5.94
CA ASP A 79 -10.67 -20.83 4.85
C ASP A 79 -9.62 -19.94 4.20
N LEU A 80 -8.41 -19.95 4.78
CA LEU A 80 -7.29 -19.15 4.31
C LEU A 80 -6.52 -19.81 3.15
N ARG A 81 -7.06 -20.87 2.53
CA ARG A 81 -6.32 -21.63 1.53
C ARG A 81 -6.29 -20.91 0.18
N PHE A 82 -5.09 -20.56 -0.28
CA PHE A 82 -4.85 -20.32 -1.69
C PHE A 82 -4.77 -21.64 -2.45
N ARG A 83 -5.48 -21.74 -3.58
CA ARG A 83 -5.42 -22.91 -4.45
C ARG A 83 -4.38 -22.64 -5.54
N LEU A 84 -3.28 -23.37 -5.48
CA LEU A 84 -2.18 -23.31 -6.45
C LEU A 84 -1.93 -24.69 -7.06
N PRO A 85 -1.35 -24.78 -8.26
CA PRO A 85 -0.91 -26.04 -8.85
C PRO A 85 0.06 -26.77 -7.92
N TYR A 86 -0.03 -28.10 -7.88
CA TYR A 86 0.74 -28.90 -6.95
C TYR A 86 2.25 -28.77 -7.19
N GLU A 87 2.65 -28.79 -8.45
CA GLU A 87 4.04 -28.67 -8.89
C GLU A 87 4.64 -27.32 -8.47
N PHE A 88 3.84 -26.26 -8.49
CA PHE A 88 4.30 -24.94 -8.07
C PHE A 88 4.48 -24.85 -6.55
N ILE A 89 3.60 -25.49 -5.78
CA ILE A 89 3.72 -25.57 -4.32
C ILE A 89 5.00 -26.31 -3.93
N GLU A 90 5.31 -27.42 -4.59
CA GLU A 90 6.55 -28.16 -4.33
C GLU A 90 7.79 -27.29 -4.58
N VAL A 91 7.83 -26.58 -5.72
CA VAL A 91 8.94 -25.66 -6.02
C VAL A 91 9.05 -24.55 -4.97
N LEU A 92 7.93 -23.96 -4.56
CA LEU A 92 7.89 -22.92 -3.54
C LEU A 92 8.44 -23.43 -2.21
N GLU A 93 8.02 -24.61 -1.76
CA GLU A 93 8.50 -25.22 -0.51
C GLU A 93 10.02 -25.45 -0.54
N GLN A 94 10.54 -25.97 -1.66
CA GLN A 94 11.99 -26.16 -1.83
C GLN A 94 12.75 -24.82 -1.79
N ILE A 95 12.22 -23.77 -2.43
CA ILE A 95 12.81 -22.43 -2.37
C ILE A 95 12.77 -21.87 -0.95
N GLU A 96 11.66 -22.04 -0.23
CA GLU A 96 11.53 -21.58 1.15
C GLU A 96 12.50 -22.28 2.11
N ILE A 97 12.76 -23.59 1.91
CA ILE A 97 13.80 -24.31 2.66
C ILE A 97 15.18 -23.68 2.41
N ILE A 98 15.54 -23.43 1.15
CA ILE A 98 16.82 -22.78 0.80
C ILE A 98 16.91 -21.38 1.41
N CYS A 99 15.84 -20.60 1.36
CA CYS A 99 15.76 -19.28 1.97
C CYS A 99 15.93 -19.35 3.49
N ASP A 100 15.30 -20.33 4.16
CA ASP A 100 15.40 -20.52 5.61
C ASP A 100 16.85 -20.84 6.04
N GLU A 101 17.52 -21.76 5.33
CA GLU A 101 18.93 -22.10 5.56
C GLU A 101 19.86 -20.88 5.46
N GLN A 102 19.55 -19.97 4.52
CA GLN A 102 20.31 -18.73 4.30
C GLN A 102 19.81 -17.55 5.14
N LYS A 103 18.80 -17.75 6.00
CA LYS A 103 18.15 -16.69 6.79
C LYS A 103 17.59 -15.55 5.94
N VAL A 104 17.11 -15.86 4.74
CA VAL A 104 16.41 -14.94 3.85
C VAL A 104 14.91 -15.06 4.10
N GLU A 105 14.25 -13.95 4.41
CA GLU A 105 12.79 -13.93 4.55
C GLU A 105 12.11 -13.92 3.18
N LEU A 106 11.27 -14.92 2.93
CA LEU A 106 10.38 -14.98 1.78
C LEU A 106 8.93 -14.89 2.29
N ASN A 107 8.23 -13.80 1.98
CA ASN A 107 6.82 -13.61 2.31
C ASN A 107 6.02 -13.32 1.03
N ILE A 108 5.31 -14.33 0.55
CA ILE A 108 4.54 -14.26 -0.69
C ILE A 108 3.09 -13.80 -0.46
N PHE A 109 2.57 -13.92 0.77
CA PHE A 109 1.15 -13.73 1.04
C PHE A 109 0.76 -12.26 1.14
N GLU A 110 1.61 -11.41 1.72
CA GLU A 110 1.37 -9.95 1.74
C GLU A 110 1.20 -9.37 0.33
N PRO A 111 2.16 -9.56 -0.61
CA PRO A 111 2.03 -8.97 -1.93
C PRO A 111 0.87 -9.57 -2.71
N MET A 112 0.55 -10.85 -2.51
CA MET A 112 -0.64 -11.48 -3.10
C MET A 112 -1.94 -10.84 -2.61
N VAL A 113 -2.14 -10.75 -1.29
CA VAL A 113 -3.35 -10.17 -0.67
C VAL A 113 -3.50 -8.71 -1.07
N SER A 114 -2.43 -7.93 -0.99
CA SER A 114 -2.40 -6.52 -1.38
C SER A 114 -2.77 -6.33 -2.86
N SER A 115 -2.17 -7.12 -3.76
CA SER A 115 -2.46 -7.07 -5.20
C SER A 115 -3.90 -7.47 -5.53
N MET A 116 -4.44 -8.53 -4.90
CA MET A 116 -5.84 -8.92 -5.09
C MET A 116 -6.79 -7.79 -4.69
N ILE A 117 -6.57 -7.17 -3.52
CA ILE A 117 -7.38 -6.03 -3.05
C ILE A 117 -7.30 -4.88 -4.05
N GLN A 118 -6.10 -4.57 -4.55
CA GLN A 118 -5.92 -3.51 -5.54
C GLN A 118 -6.66 -3.81 -6.84
N GLN A 119 -6.57 -5.03 -7.37
CA GLN A 119 -7.29 -5.43 -8.58
C GLN A 119 -8.81 -5.35 -8.40
N ILE A 120 -9.33 -5.79 -7.25
CA ILE A 120 -10.74 -5.65 -6.89
C ILE A 120 -11.14 -4.17 -6.87
N LYS A 121 -10.37 -3.31 -6.21
CA LYS A 121 -10.64 -1.86 -6.15
C LYS A 121 -10.62 -1.20 -7.53
N ILE A 122 -9.67 -1.56 -8.38
CA ILE A 122 -9.59 -1.07 -9.77
C ILE A 122 -10.83 -1.50 -10.56
N ALA A 123 -11.23 -2.78 -10.46
CA ALA A 123 -12.40 -3.29 -11.15
C ALA A 123 -13.68 -2.59 -10.69
N VAL A 124 -13.88 -2.44 -9.38
CA VAL A 124 -15.03 -1.70 -8.81
C VAL A 124 -15.02 -0.22 -9.21
N GLY A 125 -13.84 0.39 -9.30
CA GLY A 125 -13.67 1.77 -9.76
C GLY A 125 -14.22 2.02 -11.17
N LYS A 126 -14.17 1.00 -12.04
CA LYS A 126 -14.68 1.04 -13.42
C LYS A 126 -16.21 0.84 -13.51
N LEU A 127 -16.87 0.41 -12.45
CA LEU A 127 -18.33 0.26 -12.43
C LEU A 127 -19.04 1.62 -12.31
N SER A 128 -20.31 1.67 -12.72
CA SER A 128 -21.18 2.84 -12.66
C SER A 128 -22.58 2.46 -12.15
N GLY A 129 -23.33 3.44 -11.63
CA GLY A 129 -24.72 3.26 -11.20
C GLY A 129 -24.89 2.24 -10.07
N SER A 130 -26.02 1.55 -10.07
CA SER A 130 -26.42 0.59 -9.01
C SER A 130 -25.43 -0.56 -8.82
N SER A 131 -24.77 -1.04 -9.88
CA SER A 131 -23.76 -2.09 -9.78
C SER A 131 -22.53 -1.64 -8.98
N LYS A 132 -22.16 -0.36 -9.08
CA LYS A 132 -21.06 0.21 -8.28
C LYS A 132 -21.46 0.29 -6.80
N GLU A 133 -22.68 0.73 -6.51
CA GLU A 133 -23.20 0.85 -5.14
C GLU A 133 -23.27 -0.52 -4.45
N GLN A 134 -23.75 -1.54 -5.18
CA GLN A 134 -23.76 -2.93 -4.70
C GLN A 134 -22.33 -3.43 -4.41
N ALA A 135 -21.40 -3.22 -5.34
CA ALA A 135 -20.01 -3.64 -5.16
C ALA A 135 -19.32 -2.93 -3.99
N LEU A 136 -19.56 -1.62 -3.79
CA LEU A 136 -19.05 -0.87 -2.65
C LEU A 136 -19.65 -1.39 -1.33
N THR A 137 -20.92 -1.77 -1.32
CA THR A 137 -21.56 -2.40 -0.15
C THR A 137 -20.91 -3.72 0.21
N LEU A 138 -20.57 -4.55 -0.77
CA LEU A 138 -19.83 -5.81 -0.54
C LEU A 138 -18.42 -5.54 0.01
N LEU A 139 -17.71 -4.54 -0.52
CA LEU A 139 -16.41 -4.16 0.02
C LEU A 139 -16.48 -3.65 1.46
N ASN A 140 -17.58 -3.00 1.87
CA ASN A 140 -17.78 -2.52 3.24
C ASN A 140 -17.88 -3.70 4.22
N GLN A 141 -18.50 -4.81 3.82
CA GLN A 141 -18.68 -5.99 4.66
C GLN A 141 -17.34 -6.64 5.09
N VAL A 142 -16.28 -6.41 4.31
CA VAL A 142 -14.94 -6.97 4.55
C VAL A 142 -13.89 -5.88 4.83
N ASN A 143 -14.32 -4.69 5.26
CA ASN A 143 -13.45 -3.54 5.59
C ASN A 143 -12.58 -3.05 4.42
N LEU A 144 -12.97 -3.33 3.18
CA LEU A 144 -12.24 -2.94 1.96
C LEU A 144 -12.82 -1.70 1.26
N ALA A 145 -14.02 -1.28 1.63
CA ALA A 145 -14.70 -0.14 1.00
C ALA A 145 -14.17 1.22 1.45
N GLU A 146 -13.31 1.27 2.47
CA GLU A 146 -12.45 2.43 2.61
C GLU A 146 -11.54 2.50 1.37
N TYR A 147 -12.01 3.28 0.41
CA TYR A 147 -11.16 4.15 -0.36
C TYR A 147 -10.51 5.10 0.66
N LYS A 148 -9.49 4.62 1.38
CA LYS A 148 -8.50 5.51 1.97
C LYS A 148 -7.89 6.22 0.77
N LYS A 149 -8.46 7.38 0.46
CA LYS A 149 -7.86 8.38 -0.40
C LYS A 149 -6.44 8.48 0.12
N GLN A 150 -5.48 8.07 -0.70
CA GLN A 150 -4.08 7.98 -0.32
C GLN A 150 -3.71 9.27 0.42
N ASP A 151 -3.36 9.13 1.69
CA ASP A 151 -3.16 10.29 2.57
C ASP A 151 -1.77 10.86 2.30
N PHE A 152 -1.75 11.97 1.57
CA PHE A 152 -0.52 12.69 1.24
C PHE A 152 -0.20 13.80 2.24
N SER A 153 -0.84 13.83 3.42
CA SER A 153 -0.68 14.93 4.37
C SER A 153 0.78 15.19 4.75
N ASN A 154 1.58 14.13 4.96
CA ASN A 154 2.99 14.28 5.29
C ASN A 154 3.82 14.79 4.10
N GLN A 155 3.59 14.23 2.92
CA GLN A 155 4.25 14.64 1.68
C GLN A 155 3.95 16.11 1.37
N ILE A 156 2.69 16.53 1.53
CA ILE A 156 2.27 17.92 1.37
C ILE A 156 3.00 18.82 2.38
N LYS A 157 3.05 18.46 3.67
CA LYS A 157 3.82 19.23 4.66
C LYS A 157 5.30 19.36 4.27
N SER A 158 5.92 18.28 3.80
CA SER A 158 7.32 18.28 3.35
C SER A 158 7.52 19.19 2.13
N ILE A 159 6.65 19.12 1.12
CA ILE A 159 6.68 20.02 -0.05
C ILE A 159 6.62 21.48 0.40
N PHE A 160 5.66 21.83 1.27
CA PHE A 160 5.49 23.21 1.72
C PHE A 160 6.60 23.67 2.68
N SER A 161 7.23 22.74 3.42
CA SER A 161 8.41 23.02 4.23
C SER A 161 9.61 23.37 3.36
N GLU A 162 9.87 22.59 2.30
CA GLU A 162 10.93 22.90 1.33
C GLU A 162 10.63 24.16 0.51
N LEU A 163 9.35 24.49 0.32
CA LEU A 163 8.98 25.73 -0.34
C LEU A 163 9.28 26.98 0.51
N GLN A 164 9.31 26.87 1.85
CA GLN A 164 9.61 28.01 2.73
C GLN A 164 10.98 28.62 2.45
N VAL A 165 11.95 27.78 2.08
CA VAL A 165 13.33 28.20 1.82
C VAL A 165 13.54 28.71 0.39
N VAL A 166 12.50 28.70 -0.46
CA VAL A 166 12.55 29.31 -1.80
C VAL A 166 12.31 30.82 -1.70
N VAL A 167 13.19 31.60 -2.33
CA VAL A 167 13.08 33.06 -2.44
C VAL A 167 11.91 33.42 -3.36
N ASN A 168 11.12 34.43 -2.97
CA ASN A 168 9.92 34.90 -3.69
C ASN A 168 8.89 33.78 -3.94
N ARG A 169 8.76 32.87 -2.97
CA ARG A 169 7.86 31.70 -3.05
C ARG A 169 6.40 32.07 -3.30
N SER A 170 5.92 33.19 -2.77
CA SER A 170 4.54 33.66 -2.96
C SER A 170 4.29 34.06 -4.41
N GLU A 171 5.19 34.84 -4.99
CA GLU A 171 5.15 35.29 -6.39
C GLU A 171 5.31 34.12 -7.35
N LYS A 172 6.25 33.20 -7.07
CA LYS A 172 6.47 32.00 -7.88
C LYS A 172 5.24 31.09 -7.88
N LEU A 173 4.64 30.84 -6.71
CA LEU A 173 3.40 30.07 -6.61
C LEU A 173 2.26 30.72 -7.39
N HIS A 174 2.10 32.04 -7.25
CA HIS A 174 1.06 32.79 -7.94
C HIS A 174 1.23 32.72 -9.46
N HIS A 175 2.46 32.86 -9.96
CA HIS A 175 2.78 32.72 -11.37
C HIS A 175 2.45 31.31 -11.90
N LYS A 176 2.79 30.24 -11.14
CA LYS A 176 2.40 28.87 -11.50
C LYS A 176 0.89 28.65 -11.46
N ALA A 177 0.19 29.26 -10.50
CA ALA A 177 -1.27 29.16 -10.39
C ALA A 177 -1.97 29.72 -11.63
N ILE A 178 -1.54 30.89 -12.11
CA ILE A 178 -2.06 31.49 -13.35
C ILE A 178 -1.69 30.62 -14.56
N THR A 179 -0.41 30.32 -14.74
CA THR A 179 0.10 29.70 -15.97
C THR A 179 -0.30 28.23 -16.15
N LEU A 180 -0.48 27.48 -15.07
CA LEU A 180 -0.80 26.05 -15.12
C LEU A 180 -2.26 25.73 -14.86
N PHE A 181 -2.99 26.56 -14.12
CA PHE A 181 -4.33 26.22 -13.66
C PHE A 181 -5.36 27.34 -13.88
N ASP A 182 -4.97 28.46 -14.51
CA ASP A 182 -5.81 29.64 -14.71
C ASP A 182 -6.45 30.09 -13.38
N LYS A 183 -5.62 30.13 -12.32
CA LYS A 183 -6.00 30.57 -10.98
C LYS A 183 -5.28 31.85 -10.62
N ASP A 184 -6.01 32.96 -10.67
CA ASP A 184 -5.59 34.23 -10.09
C ASP A 184 -5.74 34.18 -8.56
N LYS A 185 -4.86 33.42 -7.90
CA LYS A 185 -4.79 33.30 -6.44
C LYS A 185 -3.36 33.43 -5.97
N SER A 186 -3.14 34.31 -5.01
CA SER A 186 -1.87 34.50 -4.32
C SER A 186 -1.97 34.03 -2.87
N TYR A 187 -0.86 33.55 -2.32
CA TYR A 187 -0.77 33.04 -0.95
C TYR A 187 0.34 33.76 -0.22
N SER A 188 0.01 34.35 0.94
CA SER A 188 1.00 35.03 1.78
C SER A 188 2.02 34.06 2.36
N PRO A 189 3.22 34.52 2.76
CA PRO A 189 4.21 33.68 3.43
C PRO A 189 3.67 32.95 4.67
N MET A 190 2.75 33.59 5.41
CA MET A 190 2.07 32.98 6.56
C MET A 190 1.13 31.85 6.16
N ALA A 191 0.36 32.00 5.08
CA ALA A 191 -0.50 30.92 4.59
C ALA A 191 0.32 29.70 4.16
N ILE A 192 1.45 29.92 3.47
CA ILE A 192 2.39 28.86 3.09
C ILE A 192 2.97 28.19 4.35
N LYS A 193 3.20 28.95 5.43
CA LYS A 193 3.72 28.41 6.71
C LYS A 193 2.69 27.51 7.38
N GLY A 194 1.41 27.92 7.40
CA GLY A 194 0.33 27.08 7.89
C GLY A 194 0.15 25.78 7.10
N MET A 195 0.46 25.77 5.80
CA MET A 195 0.46 24.54 4.99
C MET A 195 1.65 23.63 5.33
N ALA A 196 2.82 24.22 5.62
CA ALA A 196 4.01 23.48 6.04
C ALA A 196 3.87 22.80 7.41
N SER A 197 3.19 23.44 8.37
CA SER A 197 2.87 22.83 9.68
C SER A 197 1.69 21.86 9.61
N GLY A 198 0.86 21.97 8.57
CA GLY A 198 -0.38 21.20 8.42
C GLY A 198 -1.57 21.79 9.15
N GLU A 199 -1.50 23.05 9.59
CA GLU A 199 -2.64 23.82 10.09
C GLU A 199 -3.70 24.02 9.00
N THR A 200 -3.27 24.09 7.74
CA THR A 200 -4.17 24.27 6.59
C THR A 200 -3.90 23.23 5.51
N THR A 201 -4.97 22.73 4.88
CA THR A 201 -4.86 21.76 3.79
C THR A 201 -4.93 22.47 2.43
N PRO A 202 -3.85 22.47 1.63
CA PRO A 202 -3.86 23.08 0.30
C PRO A 202 -4.71 22.26 -0.69
N SER A 203 -5.28 22.94 -1.68
CA SER A 203 -5.95 22.30 -2.81
C SER A 203 -4.94 21.58 -3.72
N LYS A 204 -5.38 20.49 -4.39
CA LYS A 204 -4.50 19.66 -5.24
C LYS A 204 -3.72 20.44 -6.31
N TRP A 205 -4.36 21.39 -6.99
CA TRP A 205 -3.68 22.22 -8.00
C TRP A 205 -2.59 23.10 -7.39
N LEU A 206 -2.77 23.55 -6.14
CA LEU A 206 -1.78 24.36 -5.43
C LEU A 206 -0.58 23.51 -5.02
N VAL A 207 -0.83 22.25 -4.61
CA VAL A 207 0.25 21.28 -4.36
C VAL A 207 1.06 21.05 -5.64
N ALA A 208 0.39 20.87 -6.79
CA ALA A 208 1.07 20.73 -8.07
C ALA A 208 1.90 21.97 -8.43
N CYS A 209 1.40 23.18 -8.17
CA CYS A 209 2.19 24.42 -8.33
C CYS A 209 3.43 24.44 -7.44
N ALA A 210 3.31 24.01 -6.17
CA ALA A 210 4.44 23.95 -5.24
C ALA A 210 5.51 22.96 -5.72
N VAL A 211 5.08 21.77 -6.18
CA VAL A 211 5.99 20.79 -6.79
C VAL A 211 6.66 21.37 -8.04
N GLU A 212 5.93 22.10 -8.88
CA GLU A 212 6.49 22.74 -10.06
C GLU A 212 7.59 23.75 -9.70
N VAL A 213 7.36 24.59 -8.69
CA VAL A 213 8.38 25.55 -8.21
C VAL A 213 9.62 24.82 -7.70
N LEU A 214 9.43 23.73 -6.96
CA LEU A 214 10.54 22.92 -6.44
C LEU A 214 11.27 22.14 -7.54
N LEU A 215 10.60 21.72 -8.61
CA LEU A 215 11.26 21.14 -9.78
C LEU A 215 12.18 22.15 -10.47
N ASP A 216 11.75 23.41 -10.55
CA ASP A 216 12.53 24.46 -11.20
C ASP A 216 13.73 24.92 -10.34
N GLU A 217 13.65 24.82 -9.01
CA GLU A 217 14.63 25.42 -8.07
C GLU A 217 15.43 24.41 -7.23
N LYS A 218 14.85 23.24 -6.94
CA LYS A 218 15.31 22.26 -5.93
C LYS A 218 14.97 20.81 -6.31
N ASN A 219 15.15 20.45 -7.57
CA ASN A 219 14.81 19.11 -8.08
C ASN A 219 15.47 17.97 -7.28
N ASP A 220 16.72 18.14 -6.82
CA ASP A 220 17.48 17.14 -6.05
C ASP A 220 16.82 16.74 -4.73
N ILE A 221 16.13 17.70 -4.08
CA ILE A 221 15.50 17.49 -2.77
C ILE A 221 14.13 16.82 -2.97
N LEU A 222 13.43 17.17 -4.03
CA LEU A 222 12.08 16.69 -4.32
C LEU A 222 12.02 15.15 -4.33
N PHE A 223 12.97 14.49 -4.97
CA PHE A 223 13.03 13.02 -5.04
C PHE A 223 13.66 12.36 -3.80
N LYS A 224 14.11 13.14 -2.81
CA LYS A 224 14.45 12.64 -1.48
C LYS A 224 13.23 12.59 -0.56
N ILE A 225 12.26 13.49 -0.79
CA ILE A 225 11.06 13.62 0.05
C ILE A 225 9.81 12.99 -0.58
N LEU A 226 9.81 12.74 -1.90
CA LEU A 226 8.71 12.14 -2.64
C LEU A 226 9.18 10.93 -3.45
N THR A 227 8.35 9.89 -3.48
CA THR A 227 8.52 8.77 -4.41
C THR A 227 8.05 9.12 -5.83
N GLU A 228 8.36 8.28 -6.82
CA GLU A 228 7.85 8.44 -8.19
C GLU A 228 6.30 8.40 -8.23
N ASP A 229 5.66 7.68 -7.31
CA ASP A 229 4.20 7.59 -7.18
C ASP A 229 3.61 8.87 -6.60
N ASP A 230 4.24 9.40 -5.55
CA ASP A 230 3.84 10.68 -4.97
C ASP A 230 3.95 11.79 -6.03
N MET A 231 5.04 11.79 -6.80
CA MET A 231 5.26 12.71 -7.91
C MET A 231 4.18 12.60 -8.99
N PHE A 232 3.79 11.38 -9.35
CA PHE A 232 2.70 11.19 -10.29
C PHE A 232 1.38 11.73 -9.73
N MET A 233 1.03 11.39 -8.49
CA MET A 233 -0.27 11.70 -7.89
C MET A 233 -0.45 13.18 -7.52
N LEU A 234 0.60 13.80 -6.96
CA LEU A 234 0.58 15.18 -6.47
C LEU A 234 0.88 16.22 -7.55
N TRP A 235 1.55 15.84 -8.63
CA TRP A 235 1.96 16.77 -9.69
C TRP A 235 1.49 16.35 -11.08
N ALA A 236 2.07 15.29 -11.66
CA ALA A 236 1.87 15.00 -13.09
C ALA A 236 0.40 14.74 -13.43
N LYS A 237 -0.30 13.96 -12.60
CA LYS A 237 -1.73 13.70 -12.74
C LYS A 237 -2.55 15.00 -12.71
N GLN A 238 -2.22 15.96 -11.85
CA GLN A 238 -2.96 17.21 -11.76
C GLN A 238 -2.84 18.03 -13.05
N LEU A 239 -1.65 18.06 -13.66
CA LEU A 239 -1.43 18.71 -14.96
C LEU A 239 -2.16 17.98 -16.09
N LEU A 240 -2.08 16.64 -16.13
CA LEU A 240 -2.76 15.84 -17.14
C LEU A 240 -4.29 15.94 -17.04
N ASP A 241 -4.84 15.95 -15.83
CA ASP A 241 -6.28 16.16 -15.58
C ASP A 241 -6.75 17.52 -16.18
N GLN A 242 -5.87 18.55 -16.15
CA GLN A 242 -6.09 19.88 -16.75
C GLN A 242 -5.78 19.98 -18.25
N GLY A 243 -5.41 18.87 -18.91
CA GLY A 243 -5.16 18.85 -20.35
C GLY A 243 -3.79 19.38 -20.78
N HIS A 244 -2.82 19.49 -19.87
CA HIS A 244 -1.44 19.83 -20.23
C HIS A 244 -0.82 18.78 -21.16
N ASN A 245 0.06 19.24 -22.04
CA ASN A 245 0.70 18.36 -23.02
C ASN A 245 1.67 17.38 -22.34
N LEU A 246 1.37 16.09 -22.47
CA LEU A 246 2.16 14.99 -21.93
C LEU A 246 3.65 15.06 -22.27
N LYS A 247 4.01 15.42 -23.51
CA LYS A 247 5.42 15.53 -23.93
C LYS A 247 6.17 16.62 -23.16
N LYS A 248 5.50 17.73 -22.84
CA LYS A 248 6.11 18.82 -22.06
C LYS A 248 6.37 18.40 -20.61
N ILE A 249 5.46 17.62 -20.03
CA ILE A 249 5.62 17.10 -18.66
C ILE A 249 6.80 16.11 -18.61
N ILE A 250 6.89 15.18 -19.56
CA ILE A 250 7.98 14.22 -19.65
C ILE A 250 9.34 14.92 -19.83
N HIS A 251 9.42 15.90 -20.74
CA HIS A 251 10.65 16.65 -21.00
C HIS A 251 11.23 17.32 -19.73
N LYS A 252 10.38 17.70 -18.75
CA LYS A 252 10.86 18.29 -17.49
C LYS A 252 11.61 17.31 -16.59
N ILE A 253 11.35 16.02 -16.73
CA ILE A 253 11.90 14.98 -15.85
C ILE A 253 12.80 13.99 -16.59
N ASP A 254 12.95 14.14 -17.91
CA ASP A 254 13.77 13.25 -18.75
C ASP A 254 15.23 13.19 -18.25
N ALA A 255 15.81 14.32 -17.85
CA ALA A 255 17.17 14.38 -17.33
C ALA A 255 17.34 13.71 -15.95
N LEU A 256 16.25 13.36 -15.27
CA LEU A 256 16.26 12.83 -13.91
C LEU A 256 16.25 11.29 -13.86
N ASN A 257 16.21 10.62 -15.02
CA ASN A 257 16.22 9.16 -15.16
C ASN A 257 15.13 8.45 -14.31
N LYS A 258 13.94 9.03 -14.21
CA LYS A 258 12.78 8.51 -13.45
C LYS A 258 11.83 7.72 -14.34
N ASN A 259 12.29 6.52 -14.72
CA ASN A 259 11.62 5.68 -15.71
C ASN A 259 10.22 5.24 -15.29
N GLU A 260 9.96 5.02 -13.99
CA GLU A 260 8.65 4.60 -13.51
C GLU A 260 7.63 5.75 -13.62
N LEU A 261 8.00 6.95 -13.19
CA LEU A 261 7.19 8.16 -13.33
C LEU A 261 6.88 8.46 -14.81
N ILE A 262 7.88 8.38 -15.69
CA ILE A 262 7.70 8.57 -17.14
C ILE A 262 6.71 7.55 -17.71
N ASN A 263 6.82 6.28 -17.32
CA ASN A 263 5.89 5.23 -17.75
C ASN A 263 4.47 5.49 -17.26
N LYS A 264 4.29 5.92 -16.01
CA LYS A 264 2.97 6.28 -15.46
C LYS A 264 2.33 7.45 -16.22
N ILE A 265 3.13 8.46 -16.58
CA ILE A 265 2.67 9.58 -17.40
C ILE A 265 2.24 9.11 -18.79
N LYS A 266 3.04 8.28 -19.47
CA LYS A 266 2.73 7.73 -20.81
C LYS A 266 1.45 6.89 -20.83
N CYS A 267 1.21 6.13 -19.77
CA CYS A 267 0.06 5.24 -19.65
C CYS A 267 -1.22 5.94 -19.15
N TYR A 268 -1.14 7.21 -18.76
CA TYR A 268 -2.30 7.96 -18.27
C TYR A 268 -3.33 8.19 -19.39
N LYS A 269 -4.55 7.72 -19.15
CA LYS A 269 -5.73 7.98 -19.99
C LYS A 269 -6.72 8.77 -19.15
N LYS A 270 -7.16 9.91 -19.68
CA LYS A 270 -8.16 10.77 -19.05
C LYS A 270 -9.52 10.08 -19.00
#